data_AF-A0A2N2Y5W5-F1
#
_entry.id   AF-A0A2N2Y5W5-F1
#
_cell.length_a   1.000
_cell.length_b   1.000
_cell.length_c   1.000
_cell.angle_alpha   90.00
_cell.angle_beta   90.00
_cell.angle_gamma   90.00
#
_symmetry.space_group_name_H-M   'P 1'
#
loop_
_entity.id
_entity.type
_entity.pdbx_description
1 polymer ?
#
loop_
_entity_poly.entity_id
_entity_poly.type
_entity_poly.pdbx_seq_one_letter_code
_entity_poly.pdbx_strand_id
1 'polypeptide(L)'
;MKNPTSQLLVLFFLFLVSGTVIAQNSDRSADNLPAIGDIMSALRNATGWALQDNGIWISSNNTIPNPDADKNKTSEPQNRLGRHNFDIIELHEVMVHGRQHVVMIMKSEKGQYEFSTLRYNWEKTDQIDYYVFQAERLKELMPEEMIPGHTYLTNLSLVTGGTITNYDKHTYLTKISSDIQRAYVQKAKSAKTLLWAMMRTQINGKWVMRFRPIDVFNKKEIYFRYTDP
;
A
#
# COMPACT_ATOMS: atom_id res chain seq x y z
N MET A 1 48.51 41.23 56.06
CA MET A 1 47.12 41.64 55.81
C MET A 1 46.49 40.68 54.81
N LYS A 2 45.37 40.05 55.21
CA LYS A 2 44.32 39.36 54.43
C LYS A 2 44.68 38.58 53.14
N ASN A 3 44.52 37.25 53.22
CA ASN A 3 43.98 36.38 52.15
C ASN A 3 42.51 36.80 51.83
N PRO A 4 41.92 36.52 50.64
CA PRO A 4 41.67 35.14 50.20
C PRO A 4 41.77 34.80 48.70
N THR A 5 42.12 33.54 48.48
CA THR A 5 41.51 32.55 47.58
C THR A 5 40.25 32.99 46.83
N SER A 6 40.20 32.81 45.50
CA SER A 6 39.15 31.97 44.88
C SER A 6 39.38 31.75 43.38
N GLN A 7 39.30 30.48 42.99
CA GLN A 7 38.68 29.97 41.76
C GLN A 7 39.27 30.45 40.42
N LEU A 8 40.06 29.63 39.74
CA LEU A 8 39.50 28.54 38.90
C LEU A 8 38.39 29.07 37.98
N LEU A 9 38.75 29.89 37.00
CA LEU A 9 37.96 29.98 35.75
C LEU A 9 38.90 29.77 34.57
N VAL A 10 39.28 28.50 34.47
CA VAL A 10 39.78 27.83 33.29
C VAL A 10 39.01 28.33 32.06
N LEU A 11 39.73 29.01 31.17
CA LEU A 11 39.82 28.64 29.76
C LEU A 11 38.53 28.06 29.13
N PHE A 12 37.42 28.80 29.14
CA PHE A 12 36.16 28.40 28.49
C PHE A 12 35.59 29.51 27.62
N PHE A 13 36.42 30.12 26.76
CA PHE A 13 35.97 31.10 25.78
C PHE A 13 36.75 31.01 24.45
N LEU A 14 37.06 29.79 24.01
CA LEU A 14 37.71 29.51 22.72
C LEU A 14 36.99 28.38 21.95
N PHE A 15 35.66 28.44 21.87
CA PHE A 15 34.85 27.52 21.05
C PHE A 15 33.67 28.24 20.36
N LEU A 16 33.89 29.47 19.86
CA LEU A 16 32.84 30.22 19.14
C LEU A 16 33.18 30.57 17.69
N VAL A 17 34.27 30.04 17.13
CA VAL A 17 34.59 30.24 15.71
C VAL A 17 35.10 28.94 15.13
N SER A 18 34.20 28.13 14.56
CA SER A 18 34.41 27.16 13.47
C SER A 18 33.23 26.19 13.44
N GLY A 19 32.18 26.54 12.71
CA GLY A 19 31.03 25.65 12.60
C GLY A 19 29.82 26.17 11.84
N THR A 20 29.98 27.14 10.93
CA THR A 20 29.00 27.24 9.84
C THR A 20 29.24 26.06 8.92
N VAL A 21 28.66 24.91 9.28
CA VAL A 21 28.39 23.86 8.31
C VAL A 21 27.39 24.49 7.35
N ILE A 22 27.93 25.05 6.27
CA ILE A 22 27.18 25.29 5.04
C ILE A 22 26.63 23.92 4.71
N ALA A 23 25.33 23.73 4.99
CA ALA A 23 24.56 22.65 4.43
C ALA A 23 24.88 22.68 2.93
N GLN A 24 25.54 21.64 2.44
CA GLN A 24 25.71 21.44 1.02
C GLN A 24 24.30 21.24 0.46
N ASN A 25 23.68 22.35 0.04
CA ASN A 25 22.67 22.32 -1.00
C ASN A 25 23.36 21.71 -2.21
N SER A 26 23.32 20.39 -2.29
CA SER A 26 23.57 19.68 -3.53
C SER A 26 22.36 19.94 -4.43
N ASP A 27 22.34 21.10 -5.07
CA ASP A 27 21.77 21.27 -6.40
C ASP A 27 22.64 20.48 -7.39
N ARG A 28 22.63 19.15 -7.21
CA ARG A 28 22.96 18.17 -8.23
C ARG A 28 21.68 17.39 -8.46
N SER A 29 20.94 17.82 -9.46
CA SER A 29 20.01 17.00 -10.24
C SER A 29 20.78 15.85 -10.90
N ALA A 30 21.32 14.94 -10.08
CA ALA A 30 21.51 13.57 -10.50
C ALA A 30 20.14 12.90 -10.38
N ASP A 31 19.70 12.20 -11.43
CA ASP A 31 18.52 11.33 -11.46
C ASP A 31 18.63 10.19 -10.43
N ASN A 32 18.67 10.53 -9.15
CA ASN A 32 18.61 9.56 -8.08
C ASN A 32 17.14 9.20 -7.91
N LEU A 33 16.80 7.98 -8.31
CA LEU A 33 15.47 7.42 -8.07
C LEU A 33 15.13 7.52 -6.58
N PRO A 34 13.87 7.85 -6.23
CA PRO A 34 13.42 7.83 -4.84
C PRO A 34 13.69 6.47 -4.21
N ALA A 35 14.42 6.45 -3.10
CA ALA A 35 14.71 5.23 -2.36
C ALA A 35 13.46 4.81 -1.56
N ILE A 36 12.88 3.67 -1.92
CA ILE A 36 11.80 3.05 -1.15
C ILE A 36 12.45 2.36 0.05
N GLY A 37 12.02 2.74 1.25
CA GLY A 37 12.51 2.20 2.50
C GLY A 37 12.03 0.78 2.79
N ASP A 38 12.41 0.27 3.95
CA ASP A 38 12.00 -1.04 4.43
C ASP A 38 10.48 -1.12 4.68
N ILE A 39 9.99 -2.34 4.86
CA ILE A 39 8.58 -2.62 5.16
C ILE A 39 8.25 -2.01 6.53
N MET A 40 7.38 -1.00 6.55
CA MET A 40 6.87 -0.39 7.78
C MET A 40 5.84 -1.28 8.47
N SER A 41 4.97 -1.90 7.66
CA SER A 41 3.87 -2.72 8.12
C SER A 41 3.46 -3.71 7.04
N ALA A 42 2.94 -4.86 7.45
CA ALA A 42 2.48 -5.88 6.52
C ALA A 42 1.23 -6.62 7.03
N LEU A 43 0.23 -6.76 6.17
CA LEU A 43 -0.90 -7.65 6.36
C LEU A 43 -0.63 -8.97 5.66
N ARG A 44 -0.38 -10.02 6.46
CA ARG A 44 -0.06 -11.38 5.97
C ARG A 44 -1.25 -12.34 6.04
N ASN A 45 -2.22 -12.03 6.90
CA ASN A 45 -3.36 -12.91 7.14
C ASN A 45 -4.65 -12.08 7.22
N ALA A 46 -5.63 -12.45 6.41
CA ALA A 46 -7.01 -12.01 6.47
C ALA A 46 -7.92 -13.16 6.05
N THR A 47 -9.18 -13.11 6.45
CA THR A 47 -10.18 -14.09 6.03
C THR A 47 -11.13 -13.46 5.03
N GLY A 48 -11.15 -13.98 3.81
CA GLY A 48 -12.16 -13.61 2.82
C GLY A 48 -13.40 -14.47 2.98
N TRP A 49 -14.56 -13.87 2.83
CA TRP A 49 -15.87 -14.54 2.96
C TRP A 49 -16.68 -14.34 1.68
N ALA A 50 -17.40 -15.38 1.28
CA ALA A 50 -18.38 -15.32 0.20
C ALA A 50 -19.64 -16.09 0.60
N LEU A 51 -20.80 -15.51 0.32
CA LEU A 51 -22.06 -16.23 0.33
C LEU A 51 -22.18 -16.95 -1.02
N GLN A 52 -22.31 -18.26 -0.98
CA GLN A 52 -22.51 -19.06 -2.17
C GLN A 52 -23.94 -18.91 -2.71
N ASP A 53 -24.13 -19.21 -3.99
CA ASP A 53 -25.43 -19.27 -4.66
C ASP A 53 -26.43 -20.25 -4.03
N ASN A 54 -25.93 -21.27 -3.33
CA ASN A 54 -26.72 -22.20 -2.52
C ASN A 54 -27.07 -21.69 -1.10
N GLY A 55 -26.70 -20.45 -0.75
CA GLY A 55 -26.98 -19.83 0.54
C GLY A 55 -25.99 -20.16 1.67
N ILE A 56 -24.92 -20.91 1.39
CA ILE A 56 -23.91 -21.27 2.39
C ILE A 56 -22.78 -20.23 2.41
N TRP A 57 -22.42 -19.78 3.61
CA TRP A 57 -21.22 -18.96 3.81
C TRP A 57 -19.97 -19.83 3.80
N ILE A 58 -18.99 -19.45 2.99
CA ILE A 58 -17.66 -20.05 2.97
C ILE A 58 -16.58 -19.01 3.19
N SER A 59 -15.41 -19.46 3.63
CA SER A 59 -14.25 -18.61 3.85
C SER A 59 -12.95 -19.24 3.36
N SER A 60 -11.97 -18.39 3.08
CA SER A 60 -10.61 -18.81 2.74
C SER A 60 -9.58 -17.80 3.25
N ASN A 61 -8.35 -18.27 3.48
CA ASN A 61 -7.25 -17.41 3.90
C ASN A 61 -6.77 -16.55 2.73
N ASN A 62 -6.63 -15.24 2.99
CA ASN A 62 -6.24 -14.18 2.06
C ASN A 62 -6.97 -14.17 0.70
N THR A 63 -8.11 -14.86 0.61
CA THR A 63 -8.83 -15.08 -0.64
C THR A 63 -10.31 -14.91 -0.40
N ILE A 64 -10.98 -14.14 -1.25
CA ILE A 64 -12.44 -14.14 -1.35
C ILE A 64 -12.82 -15.33 -2.24
N PRO A 65 -13.49 -16.38 -1.71
CA PRO A 65 -13.85 -17.54 -2.51
C PRO A 65 -14.81 -17.21 -3.67
N ASN A 66 -14.99 -18.14 -4.60
CA ASN A 66 -16.02 -17.97 -5.64
C ASN A 66 -17.42 -18.08 -5.01
N PRO A 67 -18.38 -17.22 -5.37
CA PRO A 67 -19.77 -17.36 -4.91
C PRO A 67 -20.48 -18.52 -5.61
N ASP A 68 -19.98 -18.99 -6.75
CA ASP A 68 -20.50 -20.16 -7.46
C ASP A 68 -20.05 -21.44 -6.73
N ALA A 69 -21.00 -22.20 -6.18
CA ALA A 69 -20.69 -23.39 -5.39
C ALA A 69 -20.02 -24.49 -6.21
N ASP A 70 -20.31 -24.60 -7.50
CA ASP A 70 -19.77 -25.66 -8.34
C ASP A 70 -18.33 -25.38 -8.72
N LYS A 71 -17.97 -24.11 -8.99
CA LYS A 71 -16.56 -23.72 -9.21
C LYS A 71 -15.65 -24.11 -8.06
N ASN A 72 -16.13 -23.98 -6.82
CA ASN A 72 -15.35 -24.32 -5.62
C ASN A 72 -15.14 -25.84 -5.45
N LYS A 73 -15.93 -26.69 -6.13
CA LYS A 73 -15.79 -28.15 -6.09
C LYS A 73 -14.84 -28.69 -7.17
N THR A 74 -14.51 -27.88 -8.18
CA THR A 74 -13.65 -28.30 -9.28
C THR A 74 -12.17 -28.32 -8.88
N SER A 75 -11.39 -29.13 -9.58
CA SER A 75 -9.92 -29.13 -9.48
C SER A 75 -9.25 -28.09 -10.36
N GLU A 76 -10.01 -27.21 -11.03
CA GLU A 76 -9.45 -26.26 -11.98
C GLU A 76 -8.58 -25.21 -11.28
N PRO A 77 -7.36 -24.94 -11.80
CA PRO A 77 -6.42 -24.05 -11.14
C PRO A 77 -6.93 -22.61 -11.05
N GLN A 78 -7.66 -22.12 -12.06
CA GLN A 78 -8.28 -20.79 -12.03
C GLN A 78 -9.26 -20.59 -10.87
N ASN A 79 -10.00 -21.65 -10.50
CA ASN A 79 -11.02 -21.55 -9.46
C ASN A 79 -10.38 -21.47 -8.06
N ARG A 80 -9.15 -21.95 -7.90
CA ARG A 80 -8.39 -21.86 -6.64
C ARG A 80 -7.94 -20.43 -6.31
N LEU A 81 -7.82 -19.55 -7.31
CA LEU A 81 -7.47 -18.15 -7.10
C LEU A 81 -8.59 -17.35 -6.41
N GLY A 82 -9.80 -17.92 -6.34
CA GLY A 82 -10.99 -17.23 -5.87
C GLY A 82 -11.39 -16.04 -6.75
N ARG A 83 -12.25 -15.18 -6.22
CA ARG A 83 -12.60 -13.92 -6.88
C ARG A 83 -11.44 -12.94 -6.81
N HIS A 84 -10.93 -12.71 -5.60
CA HIS A 84 -9.77 -11.88 -5.29
C HIS A 84 -8.88 -12.67 -4.32
N ASN A 85 -7.56 -12.53 -4.45
CA ASN A 85 -6.59 -13.06 -3.50
C ASN A 85 -5.45 -12.06 -3.28
N PHE A 86 -4.69 -12.28 -2.22
CA PHE A 86 -3.39 -11.68 -2.01
C PHE A 86 -2.52 -12.64 -1.18
N ASP A 87 -1.20 -12.51 -1.28
CA ASP A 87 -0.25 -13.20 -0.39
C ASP A 87 0.12 -12.29 0.78
N ILE A 88 0.40 -11.02 0.46
CA ILE A 88 0.74 -10.00 1.43
C ILE A 88 0.40 -8.61 0.91
N ILE A 89 0.00 -7.72 1.82
CA ILE A 89 -0.06 -6.28 1.58
C ILE A 89 1.03 -5.64 2.43
N GLU A 90 2.01 -5.01 1.80
CA GLU A 90 3.14 -4.32 2.44
C GLU A 90 2.97 -2.81 2.31
N LEU A 91 3.36 -2.07 3.35
CA LEU A 91 3.48 -0.62 3.32
C LEU A 91 4.95 -0.25 3.45
N HIS A 92 5.43 0.60 2.55
CA HIS A 92 6.78 1.15 2.57
C HIS A 92 6.72 2.67 2.58
N GLU A 93 7.77 3.27 3.14
CA GLU A 93 7.97 4.72 3.13
C GLU A 93 8.84 5.14 1.95
N VAL A 94 8.57 6.30 1.36
CA VAL A 94 9.43 6.90 0.33
C VAL A 94 9.41 8.42 0.45
N MET A 95 10.59 9.03 0.39
CA MET A 95 10.76 10.49 0.37
C MET A 95 10.95 10.97 -1.06
N VAL A 96 10.12 11.93 -1.49
CA VAL A 96 10.22 12.53 -2.83
C VAL A 96 10.16 14.04 -2.70
N HIS A 97 11.23 14.74 -3.11
CA HIS A 97 11.36 16.20 -3.00
C HIS A 97 10.98 16.76 -1.62
N GLY A 98 11.44 16.10 -0.55
CA GLY A 98 11.17 16.52 0.84
C GLY A 98 9.75 16.21 1.35
N ARG A 99 8.93 15.49 0.58
CA ARG A 99 7.59 15.06 1.00
C ARG A 99 7.52 13.55 1.19
N GLN A 100 6.88 13.12 2.27
CA GLN A 100 6.74 11.71 2.63
C GLN A 100 5.54 11.09 1.92
N HIS A 101 5.75 9.90 1.36
CA HIS A 101 4.73 9.11 0.70
C HIS A 101 4.77 7.69 1.22
N VAL A 102 3.65 6.99 1.02
CA VAL A 102 3.52 5.57 1.29
C VAL A 102 3.39 4.84 -0.05
N VAL A 103 4.15 3.75 -0.18
CA VAL A 103 3.98 2.77 -1.25
C VAL A 103 3.29 1.56 -0.65
N MET A 104 2.03 1.34 -1.01
CA MET A 104 1.31 0.11 -0.71
C MET A 104 1.56 -0.90 -1.83
N ILE A 105 2.02 -2.10 -1.48
CA ILE A 105 2.35 -3.18 -2.41
C ILE A 105 1.50 -4.39 -2.06
N MET A 106 0.64 -4.81 -2.98
CA MET A 106 -0.20 -6.00 -2.86
C MET A 106 0.36 -7.08 -3.78
N LYS A 107 0.94 -8.13 -3.18
CA LYS A 107 1.39 -9.32 -3.91
C LYS A 107 0.23 -10.31 -3.99
N SER A 108 0.00 -10.90 -5.15
CA SER A 108 -1.10 -11.83 -5.39
C SER A 108 -0.73 -12.87 -6.46
N GLU A 109 -1.44 -13.99 -6.48
CA GLU A 109 -1.33 -15.01 -7.52
C GLU A 109 -2.38 -14.75 -8.61
N LYS A 110 -1.93 -14.83 -9.86
CA LYS A 110 -2.76 -14.86 -11.06
C LYS A 110 -2.44 -16.11 -11.86
N GLY A 111 -3.22 -16.31 -12.91
CA GLY A 111 -2.87 -17.25 -13.95
C GLY A 111 -3.82 -17.17 -15.11
N GLN A 112 -3.40 -17.79 -16.20
CA GLN A 112 -4.15 -17.84 -17.44
C GLN A 112 -3.81 -19.13 -18.18
N TYR A 113 -4.72 -19.59 -19.02
CA TYR A 113 -4.44 -20.64 -19.97
C TYR A 113 -3.79 -20.05 -21.22
N GLU A 114 -2.79 -20.72 -21.77
CA GLU A 114 -2.22 -20.38 -23.08
C GLU A 114 -3.31 -20.37 -24.16
N PHE A 115 -4.19 -21.39 -24.14
CA PHE A 115 -5.37 -21.47 -25.00
C PHE A 115 -6.64 -21.49 -24.14
N SER A 116 -7.17 -20.30 -23.83
CA SER A 116 -8.32 -20.10 -22.93
C SER A 116 -9.57 -20.90 -23.31
N THR A 117 -9.89 -21.01 -24.60
CA THR A 117 -11.06 -21.75 -25.09
C THR A 117 -10.95 -23.25 -24.81
N LEU A 118 -9.76 -23.83 -24.99
CA LEU A 118 -9.51 -25.26 -24.76
C LEU A 118 -9.14 -25.57 -23.31
N ARG A 119 -8.95 -24.54 -22.47
CA ARG A 119 -8.41 -24.65 -21.10
C ARG A 119 -7.10 -25.46 -21.07
N TYR A 120 -6.26 -25.25 -22.08
CA TYR A 120 -5.00 -25.96 -22.23
C TYR A 120 -3.83 -25.12 -21.69
N ASN A 121 -2.89 -25.80 -21.02
CA ASN A 121 -1.66 -25.25 -20.45
C ASN A 121 -1.88 -24.05 -19.52
N TRP A 122 -2.24 -24.32 -18.26
CA TRP A 122 -2.40 -23.27 -17.25
C TRP A 122 -1.03 -22.77 -16.77
N GLU A 123 -0.82 -21.47 -16.90
CA GLU A 123 0.37 -20.78 -16.42
C GLU A 123 0.01 -19.91 -15.22
N LYS A 124 0.73 -20.14 -14.11
CA LYS A 124 0.65 -19.28 -12.92
C LYS A 124 1.57 -18.08 -13.10
N THR A 125 1.18 -16.93 -12.56
CA THR A 125 1.93 -15.68 -12.65
C THR A 125 1.81 -14.93 -11.34
N ASP A 126 2.95 -14.51 -10.79
CA ASP A 126 2.96 -13.62 -9.64
C ASP A 126 2.65 -12.19 -10.09
N GLN A 127 1.79 -11.50 -9.34
CA GLN A 127 1.39 -10.12 -9.62
C GLN A 127 1.65 -9.23 -8.41
N ILE A 128 2.23 -8.05 -8.67
CA ILE A 128 2.22 -6.92 -7.76
C ILE A 128 1.26 -5.87 -8.29
N ASP A 129 0.32 -5.44 -7.46
CA ASP A 129 -0.35 -4.15 -7.63
C ASP A 129 0.24 -3.17 -6.61
N TYR A 130 0.67 -2.00 -7.06
CA TYR A 130 1.28 -0.99 -6.21
C TYR A 130 0.56 0.35 -6.30
N TYR A 131 0.51 1.07 -5.17
CA TYR A 131 -0.21 2.32 -5.02
C TYR A 131 0.64 3.30 -4.21
N VAL A 132 0.91 4.48 -4.78
CA VAL A 132 1.72 5.51 -4.14
C VAL A 132 0.83 6.69 -3.79
N PHE A 133 0.79 7.07 -2.52
CA PHE A 133 -0.04 8.16 -2.01
C PHE A 133 0.68 8.94 -0.91
N GLN A 134 0.18 10.13 -0.60
CA GLN A 134 0.73 11.00 0.43
C GLN A 134 0.56 10.37 1.82
N ALA A 135 1.60 10.42 2.66
CA ALA A 135 1.61 9.71 3.95
C ALA A 135 0.49 10.17 4.91
N GLU A 136 0.02 11.41 4.78
CA GLU A 136 -1.09 11.94 5.57
C GLU A 136 -2.39 11.14 5.38
N ARG A 137 -2.57 10.51 4.22
CA ARG A 137 -3.72 9.62 3.92
C ARG A 137 -3.71 8.33 4.73
N LEU A 138 -2.57 7.94 5.31
CA LEU A 138 -2.47 6.71 6.11
C LEU A 138 -3.42 6.76 7.32
N LYS A 139 -3.59 7.93 7.94
CA LYS A 139 -4.52 8.13 9.06
C LYS A 139 -5.99 7.96 8.64
N GLU A 140 -6.28 8.18 7.37
CA GLU A 140 -7.63 8.03 6.80
C GLU A 140 -7.97 6.56 6.48
N LEU A 141 -6.98 5.65 6.45
CA LEU A 141 -7.22 4.22 6.22
C LEU A 141 -7.87 3.54 7.43
N MET A 142 -7.58 4.01 8.64
CA MET A 142 -8.13 3.46 9.87
C MET A 142 -8.36 4.61 10.87
N PRO A 143 -9.51 5.29 10.77
CA PRO A 143 -9.86 6.38 11.68
C PRO A 143 -9.80 5.92 13.14
N GLU A 144 -9.34 6.78 14.05
CA GLU A 144 -9.24 6.45 15.49
C GLU A 144 -10.62 6.12 16.09
N GLU A 145 -11.66 6.84 15.66
CA GLU A 145 -13.04 6.66 16.09
C GLU A 145 -13.90 6.07 14.97
N MET A 146 -13.97 4.74 14.92
CA MET A 146 -14.88 4.03 14.01
C MET A 146 -16.15 3.59 14.71
N ILE A 147 -17.29 4.05 14.18
CA ILE A 147 -18.63 3.61 14.59
C ILE A 147 -18.83 2.16 14.10
N PRO A 148 -19.12 1.20 14.99
CA PRO A 148 -19.41 -0.18 14.61
C PRO A 148 -20.54 -0.27 13.58
N GLY A 149 -20.32 -1.07 12.53
CA GLY A 149 -21.30 -1.29 11.46
C GLY A 149 -21.36 -0.17 10.41
N HIS A 150 -20.68 0.96 10.62
CA HIS A 150 -20.57 2.01 9.64
C HIS A 150 -19.39 1.74 8.68
N THR A 151 -19.63 1.90 7.37
CA THR A 151 -18.60 1.76 6.34
C THR A 151 -17.94 3.10 6.06
N TYR A 152 -16.62 3.14 6.16
CA TYR A 152 -15.79 4.28 5.83
C TYR A 152 -15.10 4.02 4.50
N LEU A 153 -15.21 4.95 3.56
CA LEU A 153 -14.60 4.83 2.24
C LEU A 153 -13.62 5.98 2.02
N THR A 154 -12.34 5.64 1.91
CA THR A 154 -11.26 6.61 1.76
C THR A 154 -10.73 6.57 0.34
N ASN A 155 -10.67 7.72 -0.34
CA ASN A 155 -9.99 7.85 -1.63
C ASN A 155 -8.54 8.29 -1.41
N LEU A 156 -7.58 7.38 -1.68
CA LEU A 156 -6.16 7.62 -1.41
C LEU A 156 -5.51 8.65 -2.33
N SER A 157 -6.19 9.04 -3.42
CA SER A 157 -5.72 10.10 -4.34
C SER A 157 -4.28 9.86 -4.79
N LEU A 158 -4.07 8.81 -5.58
CA LEU A 158 -2.75 8.30 -5.91
C LEU A 158 -1.88 9.33 -6.67
N VAL A 159 -0.60 9.37 -6.30
CA VAL A 159 0.47 9.98 -7.09
C VAL A 159 0.70 9.14 -8.35
N THR A 160 0.88 7.83 -8.16
CA THR A 160 1.00 6.84 -9.23
C THR A 160 0.59 5.48 -8.70
N GLY A 161 0.31 4.55 -9.59
CA GLY A 161 -0.01 3.17 -9.27
C GLY A 161 -0.02 2.32 -10.52
N GLY A 162 0.19 1.02 -10.35
CA GLY A 162 0.34 0.12 -11.48
C GLY A 162 0.40 -1.34 -11.08
N THR A 163 0.53 -2.17 -12.11
CA THR A 163 0.60 -3.62 -11.99
C THR A 163 1.91 -4.12 -12.60
N ILE A 164 2.59 -5.02 -11.91
CA ILE A 164 3.80 -5.70 -12.37
C ILE A 164 3.56 -7.20 -12.31
N THR A 165 3.48 -7.84 -13.47
CA THR A 165 3.36 -9.30 -13.61
C THR A 165 4.73 -9.94 -13.76
N ASN A 166 4.91 -11.16 -13.23
CA ASN A 166 6.18 -11.90 -13.25
C ASN A 166 7.36 -11.03 -12.79
N TYR A 167 7.16 -10.35 -11.66
CA TYR A 167 8.14 -9.41 -11.14
C TYR A 167 9.40 -10.13 -10.64
N ASP A 168 10.55 -9.50 -10.86
CA ASP A 168 11.81 -9.91 -10.23
C ASP A 168 11.90 -9.29 -8.83
N LYS A 169 12.09 -10.16 -7.83
CA LYS A 169 12.17 -9.82 -6.41
C LYS A 169 13.29 -8.83 -6.08
N HIS A 170 14.33 -8.74 -6.92
CA HIS A 170 15.46 -7.84 -6.70
C HIS A 170 15.27 -6.46 -7.34
N THR A 171 14.38 -6.32 -8.32
CA THR A 171 14.30 -5.11 -9.17
C THR A 171 12.93 -4.44 -9.20
N TYR A 172 11.88 -5.08 -8.69
CA TYR A 172 10.52 -4.51 -8.73
C TYR A 172 10.40 -3.17 -8.02
N LEU A 173 11.10 -2.96 -6.90
CA LEU A 173 11.11 -1.69 -6.18
C LEU A 173 11.73 -0.57 -7.03
N THR A 174 12.80 -0.85 -7.78
CA THR A 174 13.42 0.12 -8.70
C THR A 174 12.45 0.54 -9.80
N LYS A 175 11.62 -0.39 -10.29
CA LYS A 175 10.56 -0.08 -11.25
C LYS A 175 9.51 0.87 -10.64
N ILE A 176 9.07 0.60 -9.41
CA ILE A 176 8.14 1.49 -8.69
C ILE A 176 8.78 2.87 -8.47
N SER A 177 10.04 2.95 -8.03
CA SER A 177 10.76 4.22 -7.88
C SER A 177 10.85 5.02 -9.18
N SER A 178 11.03 4.34 -10.31
CA SER A 178 11.04 4.97 -11.64
C SER A 178 9.67 5.54 -12.02
N ASP A 179 8.59 4.81 -11.71
CA ASP A 179 7.23 5.28 -11.96
C ASP A 179 6.86 6.48 -11.05
N ILE A 180 7.35 6.51 -9.80
CA ILE A 180 7.24 7.66 -8.90
C ILE A 180 7.96 8.86 -9.52
N GLN A 181 9.24 8.71 -9.87
CA GLN A 181 10.04 9.80 -10.45
C GLN A 181 9.36 10.38 -11.71
N ARG A 182 8.87 9.50 -12.59
CA ARG A 182 8.14 9.91 -13.80
C ARG A 182 6.89 10.73 -13.46
N ALA A 183 6.11 10.32 -12.48
CA ALA A 183 4.90 11.04 -12.08
C ALA A 183 5.23 12.48 -11.63
N TYR A 184 6.33 12.68 -10.89
CA TYR A 184 6.78 14.01 -10.47
C TYR A 184 7.30 14.86 -11.63
N VAL A 185 8.10 14.29 -12.53
CA VAL A 185 8.63 14.99 -13.70
C VAL A 185 7.48 15.43 -14.63
N GLN A 186 6.51 14.55 -14.88
CA GLN A 186 5.39 14.82 -15.78
C GLN A 186 4.32 15.72 -15.16
N LYS A 187 4.28 15.83 -13.82
CA LYS A 187 3.20 16.53 -13.07
C LYS A 187 1.79 16.07 -13.46
N ALA A 188 1.67 14.86 -14.01
CA ALA A 188 0.42 14.28 -14.43
C ALA A 188 -0.30 13.66 -13.23
N LYS A 189 -1.63 13.79 -13.17
CA LYS A 189 -2.43 13.08 -12.17
C LYS A 189 -2.50 11.60 -12.55
N SER A 190 -2.44 10.72 -11.55
CA SER A 190 -2.70 9.30 -11.77
C SER A 190 -4.07 9.10 -12.43
N ALA A 191 -4.12 8.30 -13.49
CA ALA A 191 -5.35 7.95 -14.19
C ALA A 191 -6.26 7.02 -13.37
N LYS A 192 -5.69 6.35 -12.36
CA LYS A 192 -6.38 5.47 -11.42
C LYS A 192 -6.29 6.02 -10.00
N THR A 193 -7.22 5.65 -9.16
CA THR A 193 -7.12 5.81 -7.71
C THR A 193 -7.53 4.52 -7.01
N LEU A 194 -7.12 4.37 -5.76
CA LEU A 194 -7.53 3.28 -4.89
C LEU A 194 -8.53 3.83 -3.87
N LEU A 195 -9.73 3.24 -3.85
CA LEU A 195 -10.66 3.43 -2.75
C LEU A 195 -10.42 2.33 -1.72
N TRP A 196 -10.33 2.71 -0.45
CA TRP A 196 -10.16 1.78 0.65
C TRP A 196 -11.41 1.81 1.52
N ALA A 197 -12.23 0.76 1.41
CA ALA A 197 -13.41 0.60 2.24
C ALA A 197 -13.05 -0.12 3.53
N MET A 198 -13.54 0.35 4.67
CA MET A 198 -13.26 -0.19 6.00
C MET A 198 -14.52 -0.18 6.86
N MET A 199 -14.71 -1.23 7.66
CA MET A 199 -15.78 -1.28 8.64
C MET A 199 -15.34 -2.08 9.87
N ARG A 200 -15.53 -1.48 11.04
CA ARG A 200 -15.39 -2.18 12.32
C ARG A 200 -16.70 -2.89 12.64
N THR A 201 -16.66 -4.17 12.98
CA THR A 201 -17.87 -4.93 13.35
C THR A 201 -17.55 -6.04 14.35
N GLN A 202 -18.58 -6.62 14.97
CA GLN A 202 -18.43 -7.81 15.81
C GLN A 202 -18.90 -9.05 15.05
N ILE A 203 -18.07 -10.10 15.09
CA ILE A 203 -18.44 -11.44 14.62
C ILE A 203 -18.21 -12.39 15.79
N ASN A 204 -19.27 -13.09 16.22
CA ASN A 204 -19.23 -14.04 17.34
C ASN A 204 -18.59 -13.44 18.61
N GLY A 205 -18.96 -12.19 18.95
CA GLY A 205 -18.44 -11.47 20.11
C GLY A 205 -17.01 -10.92 19.98
N LYS A 206 -16.33 -11.15 18.84
CA LYS A 206 -14.98 -10.62 18.58
C LYS A 206 -15.05 -9.42 17.64
N TRP A 207 -14.35 -8.36 18.00
CA TRP A 207 -14.15 -7.21 17.12
C TRP A 207 -13.26 -7.59 15.94
N VAL A 208 -13.70 -7.26 14.73
CA VAL A 208 -12.96 -7.47 13.50
C VAL A 208 -13.00 -6.22 12.63
N MET A 209 -11.98 -6.07 11.80
CA MET A 209 -11.92 -5.06 10.75
C MET A 209 -12.19 -5.74 9.40
N ARG A 210 -13.27 -5.33 8.74
CA ARG A 210 -13.51 -5.67 7.34
C ARG A 210 -12.90 -4.58 6.48
N PHE A 211 -12.26 -4.98 5.39
CA PHE A 211 -11.69 -4.05 4.44
C PHE A 211 -11.91 -4.51 3.00
N ARG A 212 -11.90 -3.57 2.06
CA ARG A 212 -11.90 -3.87 0.63
C ARG A 212 -11.15 -2.79 -0.15
N PRO A 213 -10.03 -3.14 -0.81
CA PRO A 213 -9.43 -2.30 -1.83
C PRO A 213 -10.29 -2.32 -3.10
N ILE A 214 -10.50 -1.16 -3.72
CA ILE A 214 -11.29 -1.00 -4.95
C ILE A 214 -10.54 -0.07 -5.90
N ASP A 215 -9.99 -0.65 -6.96
CA ASP A 215 -9.37 0.11 -8.04
C ASP A 215 -10.41 0.73 -8.95
N VAL A 216 -10.30 2.04 -9.13
CA VAL A 216 -11.19 2.79 -10.01
C VAL A 216 -10.41 3.80 -10.84
N PHE A 217 -11.00 4.23 -11.96
CA PHE A 217 -10.47 5.37 -12.68
C PHE A 217 -10.64 6.64 -11.84
N ASN A 218 -9.66 7.55 -11.94
CA ASN A 218 -9.64 8.81 -11.22
C ASN A 218 -10.59 9.84 -11.85
N LYS A 219 -11.90 9.57 -11.78
CA LYS A 219 -12.98 10.45 -12.25
C LYS A 219 -14.05 10.56 -11.17
N LYS A 220 -14.48 11.80 -10.90
CA LYS A 220 -15.40 12.11 -9.78
C LYS A 220 -16.72 11.36 -9.87
N GLU A 221 -17.21 11.22 -11.08
CA GLU A 221 -18.50 10.60 -11.39
C GLU A 221 -18.51 9.08 -11.12
N ILE A 222 -17.34 8.44 -11.07
CA ILE A 222 -17.21 6.99 -10.89
C ILE A 222 -17.26 6.62 -9.41
N TYR A 223 -16.57 7.37 -8.56
CA TYR A 223 -16.53 7.05 -7.13
C TYR A 223 -17.76 7.53 -6.35
N PHE A 224 -18.58 8.46 -6.89
CA PHE A 224 -19.84 8.85 -6.25
C PHE A 224 -20.76 7.65 -5.96
N ARG A 225 -20.75 6.64 -6.84
CA ARG A 225 -21.51 5.38 -6.68
C ARG A 225 -21.11 4.53 -5.47
N TYR A 226 -19.96 4.82 -4.87
CA TYR A 226 -19.46 4.11 -3.70
C TYR A 226 -19.54 4.97 -2.42
N THR A 227 -19.74 6.29 -2.55
CA THR A 227 -19.77 7.23 -1.43
C THR A 227 -21.18 7.69 -1.04
N ASP A 228 -22.20 7.39 -1.84
CA ASP A 228 -23.61 7.71 -1.52
C ASP A 228 -24.24 6.53 -0.74
N PRO A 229 -24.85 6.77 0.44
CA PRO A 229 -25.45 5.74 1.30
C PRO A 229 -26.57 4.92 0.66
#